data_AF-A0A1Q9AE73-F1
#
_entry.id   AF-A0A1Q9AE73-F1
#
_cell.length_a   1.000
_cell.length_b   1.000
_cell.length_c   1.000
_cell.angle_alpha   90.00
_cell.angle_beta   90.00
_cell.angle_gamma   90.00
#
_symmetry.space_group_name_H-M   'P 1'
#
loop_
_entity.id
_entity.type
_entity.pdbx_description
1 polymer ?
#
loop_
_entity_poly.entity_id
_entity_poly.type
_entity_poly.pdbx_seq_one_letter_code
_entity_poly.pdbx_strand_id
1 'polypeptide(L)'
;MLFDEQDYLAANPDIGDAVQRGLFRDGFSHFRAHGLREGRFPGYHGFDWDDYVRANADLAHFRNEPDPERAAREHFRTAGYGEGRRLKP
;
A
#
# COMPACT_ATOMS: atom_id res chain seq x y z
N MET A 1 -8.85 2.39 -6.65
CA MET A 1 -7.80 1.34 -6.66
C MET A 1 -6.64 1.90 -5.86
N LEU A 2 -6.00 1.12 -4.98
CA LEU A 2 -4.91 1.62 -4.13
C LEU A 2 -3.62 2.01 -4.86
N PHE A 3 -3.49 1.61 -6.12
CA PHE A 3 -2.24 1.67 -6.84
C PHE A 3 -1.75 3.10 -7.06
N ASP A 4 -0.50 3.36 -6.67
CA ASP A 4 0.28 4.54 -7.04
C ASP A 4 1.65 4.06 -7.53
N GLU A 5 2.06 4.51 -8.72
CA GLU A 5 3.30 3.99 -9.33
C GLU A 5 4.55 4.38 -8.56
N GLN A 6 4.61 5.60 -8.02
CA GLN A 6 5.79 6.07 -7.29
C GLN A 6 5.93 5.29 -5.99
N ASP A 7 4.84 5.14 -5.23
CA ASP A 7 4.82 4.31 -4.02
C ASP A 7 5.16 2.85 -4.34
N TYR A 8 4.60 2.32 -5.43
CA TYR A 8 4.82 0.93 -5.82
C TYR A 8 6.29 0.66 -6.16
N LEU A 9 6.92 1.51 -6.98
CA LEU A 9 8.33 1.35 -7.35
C LEU A 9 9.27 1.63 -6.17
N ALA A 10 8.90 2.56 -5.27
CA ALA A 10 9.65 2.78 -4.04
C ALA A 10 9.60 1.58 -3.09
N ALA A 11 8.45 0.90 -3.02
CA ALA A 11 8.28 -0.31 -2.22
C ALA A 11 8.87 -1.56 -2.90
N ASN A 12 9.09 -1.53 -4.21
CA ASN A 12 9.54 -2.68 -5.02
C ASN A 12 10.70 -2.29 -5.97
N PRO A 13 11.91 -2.05 -5.44
CA PRO A 13 13.05 -1.58 -6.25
C PRO A 13 13.43 -2.53 -7.40
N ASP A 14 13.24 -3.84 -7.20
CA ASP A 14 13.48 -4.87 -8.22
C ASP A 14 12.58 -4.69 -9.46
N ILE A 15 11.38 -4.13 -9.26
CA ILE A 15 10.47 -3.81 -10.37
C ILE A 15 10.89 -2.50 -11.04
N GLY A 16 11.41 -1.54 -10.28
CA GLY A 16 12.06 -0.35 -10.84
C GLY A 16 13.17 -0.73 -11.83
N ASP A 17 14.06 -1.64 -11.43
CA ASP A 17 15.12 -2.16 -12.30
C ASP A 17 14.56 -2.90 -13.52
N ALA A 18 13.50 -3.70 -13.33
CA ALA A 18 12.84 -4.42 -14.42
C ALA A 18 12.20 -3.48 -15.45
N VAL A 19 11.60 -2.36 -15.00
CA VAL A 19 11.07 -1.31 -15.86
C VAL A 19 12.20 -0.61 -16.62
N GLN A 20 13.29 -0.24 -15.95
CA GLN A 20 14.46 0.38 -16.61
C GLN A 20 15.09 -0.51 -17.69
N ARG A 21 15.06 -1.83 -17.47
CA ARG A 21 15.53 -2.84 -18.44
C ARG A 21 14.52 -3.15 -19.54
N GLY A 22 13.34 -2.52 -19.53
CA GLY A 22 12.28 -2.72 -20.51
C GLY A 22 11.54 -4.06 -20.39
N LEU A 23 11.68 -4.78 -19.26
CA LEU A 23 10.95 -6.03 -19.02
C LEU A 23 9.47 -5.77 -18.74
N PHE A 24 9.16 -4.62 -18.15
CA PHE A 24 7.80 -4.10 -18.00
C PHE A 24 7.75 -2.66 -18.53
N ARG A 25 6.60 -2.24 -19.06
CA ARG A 25 6.40 -0.87 -19.54
C ARG A 25 6.45 0.15 -18.39
N ASP A 26 5.87 -0.23 -17.26
CA ASP A 26 5.63 0.61 -16.08
C ASP A 26 5.38 -0.31 -14.86
N GLY A 27 5.41 0.26 -13.65
CA GLY A 27 5.14 -0.49 -12.42
C GLY A 27 3.71 -1.06 -12.39
N PHE A 28 2.76 -0.35 -13.01
CA PHE A 28 1.36 -0.77 -13.08
C PHE A 28 1.19 -2.07 -13.89
N SER A 29 1.94 -2.20 -14.98
CA SER A 29 1.93 -3.40 -15.83
C SER A 29 2.42 -4.61 -15.06
N HIS A 30 3.47 -4.45 -14.26
CA HIS A 30 3.91 -5.51 -13.35
C HIS A 30 2.85 -5.80 -12.29
N PHE A 31 2.31 -4.78 -11.62
CA PHE A 31 1.32 -4.97 -10.55
C PHE A 31 0.10 -5.77 -11.03
N ARG A 32 -0.43 -5.41 -12.20
CA ARG A 32 -1.61 -6.08 -12.79
C ARG A 32 -1.31 -7.52 -13.22
N ALA A 33 -0.14 -7.80 -13.76
CA ALA A 33 0.22 -9.13 -14.23
C ALA A 33 0.69 -10.07 -13.09
N HIS A 34 1.37 -9.51 -12.07
CA HIS A 34 2.08 -10.26 -11.04
C HIS A 34 1.84 -9.72 -9.63
N GLY A 35 2.04 -8.42 -9.41
CA GLY A 35 2.14 -7.84 -8.07
C GLY A 35 0.94 -8.12 -7.16
N LEU A 36 -0.30 -8.10 -7.69
CA LEU A 36 -1.50 -8.42 -6.89
C LEU A 36 -1.46 -9.84 -6.32
N ARG A 37 -1.05 -10.82 -7.13
CA ARG A 37 -0.97 -12.24 -6.74
C ARG A 37 0.25 -12.52 -5.86
N GLU A 38 1.27 -11.69 -5.95
CA GLU A 38 2.44 -11.73 -5.07
C GLU A 38 2.21 -11.05 -3.72
N GLY A 39 1.06 -10.37 -3.55
CA GLY A 39 0.77 -9.60 -2.33
C GLY A 39 1.63 -8.34 -2.19
N ARG A 40 2.20 -7.82 -3.29
CA ARG A 40 3.02 -6.61 -3.26
C ARG A 40 2.16 -5.38 -2.99
N PHE A 41 2.60 -4.58 -2.01
CA PHE A 41 1.92 -3.34 -1.62
C PHE A 41 1.75 -2.40 -2.84
N PRO A 42 0.51 -2.00 -3.19
CA PRO A 42 0.20 -1.29 -4.43
C PRO A 42 0.48 0.22 -4.37
N GLY A 43 0.53 0.80 -3.18
CA GLY A 43 0.58 2.26 -2.97
C GLY A 43 -0.54 2.77 -2.07
N TYR A 44 -0.58 4.09 -1.87
CA TYR A 44 -1.55 4.74 -0.99
C TYR A 44 -2.67 5.50 -1.73
N HIS A 45 -2.87 5.28 -3.03
CA HIS A 45 -3.88 6.03 -3.78
C HIS A 45 -5.28 5.79 -3.22
N GLY A 46 -5.91 6.85 -2.70
CA GLY A 46 -7.23 6.76 -2.05
C GLY A 46 -7.23 6.04 -0.71
N PHE A 47 -6.06 5.85 -0.07
CA PHE A 47 -5.96 5.47 1.33
C PHE A 47 -6.33 6.68 2.21
N ASP A 48 -7.26 6.46 3.13
CA ASP A 48 -7.63 7.43 4.17
C ASP A 48 -7.37 6.76 5.52
N TRP A 49 -6.46 7.35 6.31
CA TRP A 49 -6.02 6.76 7.56
C TRP A 49 -7.14 6.70 8.60
N ASP A 50 -8.05 7.68 8.56
CA ASP A 50 -9.09 7.87 9.55
C ASP A 50 -10.23 6.86 9.30
N ASP A 51 -10.63 6.69 8.05
CA ASP A 51 -11.53 5.62 7.61
C ASP A 51 -10.94 4.24 7.89
N TYR A 52 -9.65 4.04 7.61
CA TYR A 52 -8.95 2.79 7.89
C TYR A 52 -9.00 2.44 9.39
N VAL A 53 -8.72 3.42 10.26
CA VAL A 53 -8.80 3.23 11.71
C VAL A 53 -10.25 3.02 12.17
N ARG A 54 -11.24 3.75 11.63
CA ARG A 54 -12.67 3.52 11.98
C ARG A 54 -13.15 2.14 11.57
N ALA A 55 -12.65 1.61 10.45
CA ALA A 55 -13.04 0.32 9.94
C ALA A 55 -12.46 -0.86 10.73
N ASN A 56 -11.39 -0.64 11.53
CA ASN A 56 -10.65 -1.68 12.26
C ASN A 56 -10.46 -1.27 13.73
N ALA A 57 -11.31 -1.79 14.63
CA ALA A 57 -11.36 -1.38 16.03
C ALA A 57 -10.05 -1.58 16.81
N ASP A 58 -9.24 -2.57 16.45
CA ASP A 58 -7.91 -2.82 17.03
C ASP A 58 -6.91 -1.69 16.74
N LEU A 59 -7.12 -0.94 15.65
CA LEU A 59 -6.26 0.18 15.25
C LEU A 59 -6.66 1.51 15.89
N ALA A 60 -7.70 1.53 16.75
CA ALA A 60 -8.19 2.76 17.39
C ALA A 60 -7.09 3.51 18.18
N HIS A 61 -6.09 2.79 18.68
CA HIS A 61 -4.97 3.35 19.41
C HIS A 61 -4.10 4.31 18.58
N PHE A 62 -4.05 4.17 17.24
CA PHE A 62 -3.28 5.07 16.38
C PHE A 62 -3.72 6.53 16.49
N ARG A 63 -4.97 6.80 16.89
CA ARG A 63 -5.47 8.17 17.12
C ARG A 63 -4.73 8.92 18.21
N ASN A 64 -4.04 8.19 19.10
CA ASN A 64 -3.28 8.76 20.21
C ASN A 64 -1.79 8.89 19.89
N GLU A 65 -1.35 8.44 18.70
CA GLU A 65 0.04 8.61 18.27
C GLU A 65 0.35 10.08 17.96
N PRO A 66 1.60 10.53 18.10
CA PRO A 66 2.00 11.89 17.73
C PRO A 66 1.73 12.24 16.25
N ASP A 67 1.73 11.22 15.39
CA ASP A 67 1.33 11.31 13.98
C ASP A 67 0.48 10.08 13.62
N PRO A 68 -0.86 10.16 13.81
CA PRO A 68 -1.77 9.05 13.54
C PRO A 68 -1.78 8.59 12.09
N GLU A 69 -1.66 9.53 11.14
CA GLU A 69 -1.65 9.21 9.72
C GLU A 69 -0.42 8.37 9.38
N ARG A 70 0.78 8.81 9.80
CA ARG A 70 2.01 8.08 9.54
C ARG A 70 1.97 6.68 10.15
N ALA A 71 1.51 6.54 11.39
CA ALA A 71 1.39 5.25 12.07
C ALA A 71 0.43 4.29 11.32
N ALA A 72 -0.74 4.80 10.93
CA ALA A 72 -1.73 4.03 10.19
C ALA A 72 -1.26 3.65 8.78
N ARG A 73 -0.59 4.56 8.06
CA ARG A 73 0.01 4.30 6.75
C ARG A 73 1.09 3.23 6.84
N GLU A 74 1.97 3.33 7.84
CA GLU A 74 3.01 2.33 8.08
C GLU A 74 2.40 0.95 8.34
N HIS A 75 1.45 0.87 9.27
CA HIS A 75 0.75 -0.38 9.56
C HIS A 75 0.06 -0.94 8.31
N PHE A 76 -0.61 -0.10 7.52
CA PHE A 76 -1.26 -0.55 6.30
C PHE A 76 -0.27 -1.14 5.29
N ARG A 77 0.90 -0.51 5.11
CA ARG A 77 1.94 -1.00 4.19
C ARG A 77 2.58 -2.30 4.66
N THR A 78 2.90 -2.42 5.95
CA THR A 78 3.69 -3.55 6.48
C THR A 78 2.85 -4.76 6.89
N ALA A 79 1.57 -4.54 7.23
CA ALA A 79 0.66 -5.60 7.65
C ALA A 79 -0.70 -5.49 6.94
N GLY A 80 -1.36 -4.34 7.05
CA GLY A 80 -2.78 -4.20 6.71
C GLY A 80 -3.18 -4.59 5.29
N TYR A 81 -2.34 -4.29 4.30
CA TYR A 81 -2.57 -4.71 2.91
C TYR A 81 -2.50 -6.23 2.76
N GLY A 82 -1.47 -6.86 3.33
CA GLY A 82 -1.29 -8.32 3.29
C GLY A 82 -2.36 -9.07 4.10
N GLU A 83 -2.84 -8.46 5.17
CA GLU A 83 -3.97 -8.97 5.98
C GLU A 83 -5.33 -8.79 5.30
N GLY A 84 -5.42 -8.01 4.22
CA GLY A 84 -6.69 -7.70 3.55
C GLY A 84 -7.62 -6.83 4.41
N ARG A 85 -7.05 -5.95 5.26
CA ARG A 85 -7.82 -5.10 6.17
C ARG A 85 -8.80 -4.20 5.42
N ARG A 86 -9.93 -3.95 6.06
CA ARG A 86 -11.00 -3.11 5.52
C ARG A 86 -10.56 -1.64 5.55
N LEU A 87 -10.72 -0.92 4.43
CA LEU A 87 -10.26 0.47 4.30
C LEU A 87 -11.30 1.51 4.68
N LYS A 88 -12.59 1.15 4.68
CA LYS A 88 -13.71 2.05 4.93
C LYS A 88 -14.79 1.36 5.77
N PRO A 89 -15.51 2.09 6.64
CA PRO A 89 -16.56 1.53 7.49
C PRO A 89 -17.72 0.84 6.75
#